data_AF-A0A3M1R7P4-F1
#
_entry.id   AF-A0A3M1R7P4-F1
#
_cell.length_a   1.000
_cell.length_b   1.000
_cell.length_c   1.000
_cell.angle_alpha   90.00
_cell.angle_beta   90.00
_cell.angle_gamma   90.00
#
_symmetry.space_group_name_H-M   'P 1'
#
loop_
_entity.id
_entity.type
_entity.pdbx_description
1 polymer ?
#
loop_
_entity_poly.entity_id
_entity_poly.type
_entity_poly.pdbx_seq_one_letter_code
_entity_poly.pdbx_strand_id
1 'polypeptide(L)' 'RAGSAALDLCYVAAGRLDGFWERGLSPWDTAAASLLIEEAGGRITDFQGGPFRIRQEEILASNGHIHDEMIRILAEEEHP' A
#
# COMPACT_ATOMS: atom_id res chain seq x y z
N ARG A 1 -6.31 -1.05 11.92
CA ARG A 1 -7.22 -1.13 10.75
C ARG A 1 -8.60 -0.70 11.18
N ALA A 2 -9.21 0.21 10.42
CA ALA A 2 -10.58 0.67 10.63
C ALA A 2 -11.64 -0.20 9.93
N GLY A 3 -11.23 -1.20 9.14
CA GLY A 3 -12.12 -2.04 8.32
C GLY A 3 -12.49 -1.41 6.98
N SER A 4 -11.80 -0.31 6.59
CA SER A 4 -11.94 0.36 5.30
C SER A 4 -10.54 0.62 4.74
N ALA A 5 -10.20 -0.06 3.65
CA ALA A 5 -8.89 0.07 3.01
C ALA A 5 -8.62 1.52 2.55
N ALA A 6 -9.62 2.19 1.96
CA ALA A 6 -9.49 3.58 1.54
C ALA A 6 -9.13 4.52 2.71
N LEU A 7 -9.75 4.33 3.88
CA LEU A 7 -9.45 5.14 5.06
C LEU A 7 -8.07 4.81 5.64
N ASP A 8 -7.71 3.53 5.73
CA ASP A 8 -6.40 3.10 6.22
C ASP A 8 -5.27 3.66 5.32
N LEU A 9 -5.45 3.67 3.99
CA LEU A 9 -4.51 4.31 3.05
C LEU A 9 -4.43 5.84 3.23
N CYS A 10 -5.55 6.51 3.47
CA CYS A 10 -5.54 7.94 3.79
C CYS A 10 -4.79 8.23 5.09
N TYR A 11 -4.84 7.32 6.07
CA TYR A 11 -4.03 7.43 7.29
C TYR A 11 -2.55 7.22 7.04
N VAL A 12 -2.15 6.40 6.07
CA VAL A 12 -0.75 6.34 5.62
C VAL A 12 -0.32 7.68 5.02
N ALA A 13 -1.08 8.20 4.05
CA ALA A 13 -0.77 9.50 3.43
C ALA A 13 -0.69 10.64 4.47
N ALA A 14 -1.54 10.60 5.50
CA ALA A 14 -1.58 11.61 6.54
C ALA A 14 -0.62 11.35 7.72
N GLY A 15 0.30 10.39 7.60
CA GLY A 15 1.33 10.08 8.61
C GLY A 15 0.81 9.49 9.93
N ARG A 16 -0.41 8.96 9.95
CA ARG A 16 -1.01 8.29 11.12
C ARG A 16 -0.69 6.80 11.18
N LEU A 17 -0.43 6.20 10.03
CA LEU A 17 0.04 4.83 9.87
C LEU A 17 1.32 4.85 9.04
N ASP A 18 2.27 3.97 9.35
CA ASP A 18 3.53 3.89 8.59
C ASP A 18 3.39 3.04 7.34
N GLY A 19 2.45 2.08 7.32
CA GLY A 19 2.25 1.16 6.21
C GLY A 19 0.88 0.49 6.18
N PHE A 20 0.51 0.03 5.00
CA PHE A 20 -0.72 -0.71 4.70
C PHE A 20 -0.45 -1.73 3.58
N TRP A 21 -1.00 -2.93 3.71
CA TRP A 21 -0.88 -3.97 2.70
C TRP A 21 -2.14 -4.84 2.67
N GLU A 22 -2.67 -5.16 1.50
CA GLU A 22 -3.87 -6.00 1.36
C GLU A 22 -3.97 -6.63 -0.02
N ARG A 23 -4.75 -7.71 -0.14
CA ARG A 23 -5.11 -8.36 -1.40
C ARG A 23 -6.62 -8.25 -1.65
N GLY A 24 -7.02 -8.34 -2.92
CA GLY A 24 -8.42 -8.43 -3.32
C GLY A 24 -9.22 -7.14 -3.15
N LEU A 25 -8.52 -5.99 -3.12
CA LEU A 25 -9.19 -4.69 -3.10
C LEU A 25 -9.73 -4.33 -4.49
N SER A 26 -10.85 -3.63 -4.50
CA SER A 26 -11.41 -3.15 -5.75
C SER A 26 -10.70 -1.87 -6.21
N PRO A 27 -10.69 -1.56 -7.51
CA PRO A 27 -10.07 -0.34 -8.05
C PRO A 27 -10.48 0.96 -7.35
N TRP A 28 -11.74 1.06 -6.92
CA TRP A 28 -12.26 2.25 -6.23
C TRP A 28 -11.77 2.40 -4.78
N ASP A 29 -11.26 1.33 -4.16
CA ASP A 29 -10.69 1.38 -2.82
C ASP A 29 -9.28 2.02 -2.82
N THR A 30 -8.58 1.96 -3.95
CA THR A 30 -7.15 2.30 -4.06
C THR A 30 -6.85 3.47 -4.99
N ALA A 31 -7.67 3.74 -6.02
CA ALA A 31 -7.35 4.72 -7.05
C ALA A 31 -7.18 6.16 -6.54
N ALA A 32 -8.03 6.62 -5.62
CA ALA A 32 -7.87 7.96 -5.04
C ALA A 32 -6.71 7.99 -4.03
N ALA A 33 -6.56 6.92 -3.27
CA ALA A 33 -5.53 6.78 -2.26
C ALA A 33 -4.11 6.73 -2.85
N SER A 34 -3.92 6.12 -4.03
CA SER A 34 -2.60 6.06 -4.67
C SER A 34 -2.04 7.46 -4.91
N LEU A 35 -2.85 8.36 -5.46
CA LEU A 35 -2.45 9.75 -5.68
C LEU A 35 -2.13 10.46 -4.35
N LEU A 36 -2.97 10.27 -3.32
CA LEU A 36 -2.72 10.89 -2.01
C LEU A 36 -1.39 10.43 -1.39
N ILE A 37 -1.06 9.15 -1.50
CA ILE A 37 0.18 8.60 -0.95
C ILE A 37 1.39 9.14 -1.71
N GLU A 38 1.33 9.18 -3.05
CA GLU A 38 2.40 9.73 -3.87
C GLU A 38 2.65 11.23 -3.58
N GLU A 39 1.60 12.04 -3.51
CA GLU A 39 1.69 13.48 -3.21
C GLU A 39 2.15 13.76 -1.77
N ALA A 40 1.88 12.85 -0.83
CA ALA A 40 2.39 12.91 0.54
C ALA A 40 3.87 12.52 0.65
N GLY A 41 4.52 12.09 -0.45
CA GLY A 41 5.90 11.59 -0.47
C GLY A 41 6.04 10.14 0.00
N GLY A 42 4.92 9.42 0.13
CA GLY A 42 4.91 7.99 0.40
C GLY A 42 5.23 7.15 -0.83
N ARG A 43 5.20 5.83 -0.65
CA ARG A 43 5.41 4.85 -1.72
C ARG A 43 4.25 3.88 -1.81
N ILE A 44 3.88 3.50 -3.04
CA ILE A 44 2.84 2.54 -3.34
C ILE A 44 3.29 1.58 -4.46
N THR A 45 3.20 0.27 -4.21
CA THR A 45 3.69 -0.79 -5.11
C THR A 45 2.81 -2.05 -5.02
N ASP A 46 3.14 -3.09 -5.78
CA ASP A 46 2.78 -4.48 -5.46
C ASP A 46 3.71 -5.04 -4.34
N PHE A 47 3.55 -6.31 -3.96
CA PHE A 47 4.38 -6.92 -2.90
C PHE A 47 5.83 -7.20 -3.31
N GLN A 48 6.15 -7.11 -4.60
CA GLN A 48 7.48 -7.28 -5.17
C GLN A 48 8.19 -5.93 -5.43
N GLY A 49 7.55 -4.82 -5.06
CA GLY A 49 8.07 -3.47 -5.30
C GLY A 49 7.85 -2.95 -6.73
N GLY A 50 7.06 -3.65 -7.53
CA GLY A 50 6.65 -3.21 -8.86
C GLY A 50 5.66 -2.05 -8.81
N PRO A 51 5.52 -1.29 -9.92
CA PRO A 51 4.71 -0.08 -9.95
C PRO A 51 3.23 -0.39 -9.70
N PHE A 52 2.58 0.45 -8.89
CA PHE A 52 1.13 0.36 -8.67
C PHE A 52 0.33 0.45 -9.97
N ARG A 53 -0.71 -0.37 -10.07
CA ARG A 53 -1.72 -0.37 -11.12
C ARG A 53 -3.09 -0.43 -10.49
N ILE A 54 -4.02 0.39 -10.99
CA ILE A 54 -5.42 0.46 -10.51
C ILE A 54 -6.14 -0.91 -10.46
N ARG A 55 -5.70 -1.89 -11.27
CA ARG A 55 -6.30 -3.23 -11.36
C ARG A 55 -5.34 -4.36 -10.94
N GLN A 56 -4.48 -4.12 -9.96
CA GLN A 56 -3.63 -5.17 -9.41
C GLN A 56 -4.30 -5.92 -8.25
N GLU A 57 -3.86 -7.15 -7.99
CA GLU A 57 -4.47 -8.04 -6.99
C GLU A 57 -4.05 -7.69 -5.55
N GLU A 58 -2.92 -7.03 -5.40
CA GLU A 58 -2.27 -6.76 -4.12
C GLU A 58 -1.68 -5.36 -4.11
N ILE A 59 -1.69 -4.70 -2.97
CA ILE A 59 -1.17 -3.35 -2.81
C ILE A 59 -0.35 -3.27 -1.54
N LEU A 60 0.83 -2.68 -1.64
CA LEU A 60 1.64 -2.25 -0.53
C LEU A 60 1.78 -0.73 -0.60
N ALA A 61 1.50 -0.06 0.51
CA ALA A 61 1.72 1.36 0.63
C ALA A 61 2.40 1.70 1.96
N SER A 62 3.27 2.71 1.96
CA SER A 62 3.93 3.17 3.18
C SER A 62 4.31 4.64 3.13
N ASN A 63 4.76 5.16 4.28
CA ASN A 63 5.37 6.49 4.43
C ASN A 63 6.69 6.67 3.65
N GLY A 64 7.11 5.68 2.84
CA GLY A 64 8.34 5.69 2.06
C GLY A 64 9.58 5.21 2.82
N HIS A 65 9.62 5.36 4.13
CA HIS A 65 10.79 5.02 4.97
C HIS A 65 10.93 3.51 5.23
N ILE A 66 9.80 2.82 5.43
CA ILE A 66 9.79 1.39 5.79
C ILE A 66 9.44 0.47 4.60
N HIS A 67 9.33 1.03 3.40
CA HIS A 67 8.74 0.33 2.25
C HIS A 67 9.54 -0.92 1.83
N ASP A 68 10.88 -0.82 1.77
CA ASP A 68 11.73 -1.95 1.35
C ASP A 68 11.79 -3.06 2.40
N GLU A 69 11.64 -2.71 3.69
CA GLU A 69 11.52 -3.68 4.77
C GLU A 69 10.18 -4.43 4.69
N MET A 70 9.09 -3.72 4.39
CA MET A 70 7.79 -4.35 4.16
C MET A 70 7.82 -5.29 2.95
N ILE A 71 8.43 -4.90 1.83
CA ILE A 71 8.62 -5.78 0.65
C ILE A 71 9.36 -7.05 1.06
N ARG A 72 10.47 -6.92 1.80
CA ARG A 72 11.28 -8.07 2.23
C ARG A 72 10.45 -9.06 3.05
N ILE A 73 9.70 -8.56 4.04
CA ILE A 73 8.87 -9.41 4.92
C ILE A 73 7.76 -10.09 4.11
N LEU A 74 7.09 -9.35 3.21
CA LEU A 74 6.00 -9.90 2.41
C LEU A 74 6.48 -10.92 1.36
N ALA A 75 7.70 -10.76 0.84
CA ALA A 75 8.31 -11.73 -0.07
C ALA A 75 8.74 -13.02 0.65
N GLU A 76 9.08 -12.96 1.93
CA GLU A 76 9.41 -14.13 2.76
C GLU A 76 8.17 -14.97 3.11
N GLU A 77 6.97 -14.38 3.15
CA GLU A 77 5.73 -15.14 3.39
C GLU A 77 5.15 -15.81 2.12
N GLU A 78 5.63 -15.46 0.93
CA GLU A 78 5.24 -16.08 -0.37
C GLU A 78 5.91 -17.46 -0.61
N HIS A 79 6.22 -18.21 0.44
CA HIS A 79 6.65 -19.61 0.31
C HIS A 79 5.43 -20.54 0.11
N PRO A 80 5.44 -21.43 -0.90
CA PRO A 80 4.32 -22.32 -1.23
C PRO A 80 4.05 -23.41 -0.18
#